data_AF-A0A2Z2M5E6-F1
#
_entry.id   AF-A0A2Z2M5E6-F1
#
_cell.length_a   1.000
_cell.length_b   1.000
_cell.length_c   1.000
_cell.angle_alpha   90.00
_cell.angle_beta   90.00
_cell.angle_gamma   90.00
#
_symmetry.space_group_name_H-M   'P 1'
#
loop_
_entity.id
_entity.type
_entity.pdbx_description
1 polymer ?
#
loop_
_entity_poly.entity_id
_entity_poly.type
_entity_poly.pdbx_seq_one_letter_code
_entity_poly.pdbx_strand_id
1 'polypeptide(L)'
;MSKSGNSKMRRISLAVLVLIVVLFLGKTLRLPVALFVASSGSMEPWAETGSIVLGVATYVKSFGAGDVVLWCWDPLRSACILGRVQTVVQNFVTLKGDSNPVPTTPLDGSKVSYVAVAAVSPRIWIPVFIVALGVLAYFSLRNRNGDNNNNNNRVNNINSSKNGMKANQRLYAVFAMLLVVNFLATGAMYIDNTRPFYATPRAALSESRLDLERGVYAFVVETPGFRPLNASCVSEGFTLETSVVSLSSSRIAVEAKLPRGLFETLWNRSYGRALFTSFPARIEEHFVVKCTLQYDRGQLIGSHVASFTWADPSFEVNGSKLVVNNSNPLPLSLLVELYSPGTGIISRTVEAPPATVQVVDLSQLAPKAGVYRLRVYYDFLGARRGWGTDVRIG
;
A
#
# COMPACT_ATOMS: atom_id res chain seq x y z
N MET A 1 30.47 3.60 -65.61
CA MET A 1 30.63 2.86 -64.33
C MET A 1 29.82 3.57 -63.25
N SER A 2 28.88 2.89 -62.57
CA SER A 2 28.25 3.24 -61.26
C SER A 2 26.81 2.66 -61.11
N LYS A 3 26.51 1.50 -61.71
CA LYS A 3 25.30 0.73 -61.34
C LYS A 3 25.52 -0.14 -60.10
N SER A 4 26.78 -0.47 -59.78
CA SER A 4 27.13 -1.33 -58.64
C SER A 4 27.00 -0.62 -57.27
N GLY A 5 27.35 0.67 -57.17
CA GLY A 5 27.33 1.42 -55.91
C GLY A 5 25.95 1.57 -55.26
N ASN A 6 24.92 1.85 -56.07
CA ASN A 6 23.55 2.04 -55.56
C ASN A 6 22.94 0.75 -54.99
N SER A 7 23.39 -0.42 -55.44
CA SER A 7 22.90 -1.71 -54.93
C SER A 7 23.42 -2.01 -53.52
N LYS A 8 24.69 -1.68 -53.24
CA LYS A 8 25.31 -1.88 -51.92
C LYS A 8 24.70 -0.97 -50.87
N MET A 9 24.56 0.32 -51.18
CA MET A 9 23.98 1.30 -50.26
C MET A 9 22.53 0.94 -49.88
N ARG A 10 21.74 0.46 -50.84
CA ARG A 10 20.37 -0.01 -50.58
C ARG A 10 20.30 -1.20 -49.63
N ARG A 11 21.20 -2.18 -49.77
CA ARG A 11 21.25 -3.36 -48.89
C ARG A 11 21.62 -2.96 -47.46
N ILE A 12 22.56 -2.02 -47.31
CA ILE A 12 22.97 -1.51 -46.00
C ILE A 12 21.82 -0.78 -45.32
N SER A 13 21.16 0.16 -46.01
CA SER A 13 20.02 0.88 -45.44
C SER A 13 18.88 -0.06 -45.02
N LEU A 14 18.61 -1.10 -45.83
CA LEU A 14 17.61 -2.12 -45.48
C LEU A 14 18.01 -2.94 -44.25
N ALA A 15 19.28 -3.35 -44.16
CA ALA A 15 19.77 -4.10 -43.01
C ALA A 15 19.69 -3.27 -41.72
N VAL A 16 20.08 -1.99 -41.77
CA VAL A 16 19.97 -1.05 -40.64
C VAL A 16 18.50 -0.88 -40.24
N LEU A 17 17.60 -0.77 -41.21
CA LEU A 17 16.18 -0.65 -40.96
C LEU A 17 15.60 -1.86 -40.24
N VAL A 18 15.88 -3.05 -40.78
CA VAL A 18 15.42 -4.32 -40.20
C VAL A 18 15.98 -4.47 -38.79
N LEU A 19 17.25 -4.11 -38.57
CA LEU A 19 17.86 -4.10 -37.26
C LEU A 19 17.10 -3.19 -36.28
N ILE A 20 16.77 -1.96 -36.68
CA ILE A 20 16.00 -1.02 -35.83
C ILE A 20 14.63 -1.61 -35.47
N VAL A 21 13.90 -2.15 -36.44
CA VAL A 21 12.58 -2.77 -36.21
C VAL A 21 12.70 -3.95 -35.25
N VAL A 22 13.70 -4.82 -35.45
CA VAL A 22 13.99 -5.96 -34.57
C VAL A 22 14.33 -5.49 -33.16
N LEU A 23 15.07 -4.39 -32.99
CA LEU A 23 15.39 -3.82 -31.69
C LEU A 23 14.14 -3.31 -30.95
N PHE A 24 13.19 -2.67 -31.64
CA PHE A 24 11.92 -2.27 -31.03
C PHE A 24 11.02 -3.46 -30.66
N LEU A 25 11.05 -4.52 -31.46
CA LEU A 25 10.41 -5.80 -31.11
C LEU A 25 11.18 -6.57 -30.02
N GLY A 26 12.38 -6.12 -29.69
CA GLY A 26 13.31 -6.82 -28.80
C GLY A 26 12.73 -7.07 -27.41
N LYS A 27 11.92 -6.13 -26.89
CA LYS A 27 11.23 -6.30 -25.61
C LYS A 27 10.34 -7.54 -25.62
N THR A 28 9.49 -7.69 -26.64
CA THR A 28 8.55 -8.82 -26.79
C THR A 28 9.28 -10.13 -27.10
N LEU A 29 10.32 -10.07 -27.94
CA LEU A 29 11.11 -11.21 -28.36
C LEU A 29 12.21 -11.63 -27.37
N ARG A 30 12.36 -10.91 -26.26
CA ARG A 30 13.41 -11.13 -25.25
C ARG A 30 14.85 -11.05 -25.77
N LEU A 31 15.08 -10.17 -26.73
CA LEU A 31 16.43 -9.94 -27.27
C LEU A 31 17.38 -9.34 -26.23
N PRO A 32 18.69 -9.57 -26.35
CA PRO A 32 19.69 -9.09 -25.39
C PRO A 32 19.77 -7.56 -25.33
N VAL A 33 19.39 -6.89 -26.42
CA VAL A 33 19.28 -5.44 -26.52
C VAL A 33 17.90 -5.10 -27.10
N ALA A 34 17.24 -4.11 -26.53
CA ALA A 34 15.94 -3.63 -26.98
C ALA A 34 15.86 -2.11 -26.95
N LEU A 35 15.06 -1.55 -27.86
CA LEU A 35 14.65 -0.14 -27.85
C LEU A 35 13.20 -0.04 -27.39
N PHE A 36 12.90 0.93 -26.52
CA PHE A 36 11.54 1.23 -26.10
C PHE A 36 11.37 2.73 -25.84
N VAL A 37 10.14 3.22 -25.88
CA VAL A 37 9.84 4.65 -25.70
C VAL A 37 9.35 4.89 -24.27
N ALA A 38 9.93 5.89 -23.59
CA ALA A 38 9.45 6.34 -22.28
C ALA A 38 8.11 7.05 -22.43
N SER A 39 7.04 6.52 -21.84
CA SER A 39 5.68 7.04 -22.05
C SER A 39 5.23 8.12 -21.04
N SER A 40 6.01 8.39 -20.00
CA SER A 40 5.67 9.38 -18.96
C SER A 40 6.89 10.12 -18.45
N GLY A 41 6.68 11.33 -17.88
CA GLY A 41 7.72 12.16 -17.27
C GLY A 41 8.19 11.68 -15.89
N SER A 42 7.82 10.47 -15.46
CA SER A 42 8.19 9.94 -14.12
C SER A 42 9.70 9.81 -13.92
N MET A 43 10.45 9.69 -15.01
CA MET A 43 11.92 9.57 -15.02
C MET A 43 12.62 10.87 -15.38
N GLU A 44 11.96 12.02 -15.41
CA GLU A 44 12.65 13.30 -15.60
C GLU A 44 13.55 13.60 -14.38
N PRO A 45 14.77 14.13 -14.59
CA PRO A 45 15.34 14.61 -15.86
C PRO A 45 16.08 13.53 -16.68
N TRP A 46 16.19 12.29 -16.20
CA TRP A 46 16.96 11.23 -16.88
C TRP A 46 16.35 10.81 -18.23
N ALA A 47 15.02 10.70 -18.33
CA ALA A 47 14.31 10.51 -19.59
C ALA A 47 13.00 11.31 -19.63
N GLU A 48 12.89 12.18 -20.64
CA GLU A 48 11.65 12.92 -20.95
C GLU A 48 10.60 12.01 -21.59
N THR A 49 9.33 12.41 -21.51
CA THR A 49 8.24 11.74 -22.23
C THR A 49 8.55 11.69 -23.74
N GLY A 50 8.52 10.50 -24.34
CA GLY A 50 8.87 10.26 -25.73
C GLY A 50 10.34 9.93 -25.99
N SER A 51 11.19 9.84 -24.96
CA SER A 51 12.60 9.45 -25.14
C SER A 51 12.73 8.01 -25.61
N ILE A 52 13.66 7.74 -26.53
CA ILE A 52 14.04 6.38 -26.92
C ILE A 52 15.06 5.86 -25.91
N VAL A 53 14.73 4.77 -25.24
CA VAL A 53 15.57 4.14 -24.22
C VAL A 53 16.18 2.86 -24.78
N LEU A 54 17.48 2.71 -24.58
CA LEU A 54 18.24 1.50 -24.89
C LEU A 54 18.33 0.63 -23.63
N GLY A 55 17.75 -0.56 -23.69
CA GLY A 55 17.82 -1.55 -22.62
C GLY A 55 18.71 -2.72 -22.95
N VAL A 56 19.44 -3.21 -21.95
CA VAL A 56 20.21 -4.47 -21.98
C VAL A 56 19.51 -5.48 -21.09
N ALA A 57 19.23 -6.69 -21.59
CA ALA A 57 18.46 -7.67 -20.87
C ALA A 57 19.15 -8.10 -19.56
N THR A 58 18.38 -8.39 -18.51
CA THR A 58 18.92 -8.73 -17.18
C THR A 58 19.70 -10.04 -17.12
N TYR A 59 19.47 -10.95 -18.07
CA TYR A 59 20.29 -12.15 -18.26
C TYR A 59 21.66 -11.88 -18.90
N VAL A 60 21.87 -10.66 -19.43
CA VAL A 60 23.16 -10.19 -19.98
C VAL A 60 23.86 -9.28 -18.99
N LYS A 61 23.12 -8.40 -18.30
CA LYS A 61 23.64 -7.43 -17.35
C LYS A 61 22.84 -7.48 -16.04
N SER A 62 23.52 -7.79 -14.93
CA SER A 62 22.94 -7.67 -13.59
C SER A 62 22.59 -6.22 -13.27
N PHE A 63 21.56 -6.00 -12.44
CA PHE A 63 21.17 -4.68 -11.96
C PHE A 63 21.38 -4.56 -10.46
N GLY A 64 21.61 -3.33 -9.99
CA GLY A 64 21.75 -2.99 -8.58
C GLY A 64 21.10 -1.65 -8.22
N ALA A 65 21.33 -1.20 -6.99
CA ALA A 65 20.88 0.12 -6.54
C ALA A 65 21.47 1.24 -7.40
N GLY A 66 20.63 2.18 -7.82
CA GLY A 66 20.99 3.31 -8.69
C GLY A 66 20.74 3.07 -10.19
N ASP A 67 20.66 1.81 -10.64
CA ASP A 67 20.36 1.50 -12.05
C ASP A 67 18.94 1.92 -12.42
N VAL A 68 18.73 2.30 -13.68
CA VAL A 68 17.39 2.46 -14.24
C VAL A 68 17.00 1.15 -14.89
N VAL A 69 15.83 0.62 -14.53
CA VAL A 69 15.38 -0.70 -15.00
C VAL A 69 13.96 -0.65 -15.52
N LEU A 70 13.68 -1.55 -16.47
CA LEU A 70 12.35 -1.81 -17.00
C LEU A 70 11.76 -3.05 -16.33
N TRP A 71 10.75 -2.85 -15.49
CA TRP A 71 10.01 -3.89 -14.80
C TRP A 71 8.68 -4.12 -15.49
N CYS A 72 8.29 -5.38 -15.75
CA CYS A 72 7.07 -5.68 -16.50
C CYS A 72 6.12 -6.60 -15.72
N TRP A 73 4.84 -6.26 -15.69
CA TRP A 73 3.84 -7.03 -14.95
C TRP A 73 3.55 -8.40 -15.59
N ASP A 74 3.47 -8.41 -16.93
CA ASP A 74 3.00 -9.54 -17.73
C ASP A 74 4.12 -10.23 -18.55
N PRO A 75 3.95 -11.51 -18.95
CA PRO A 75 4.97 -12.26 -19.69
C PRO A 75 5.27 -11.77 -21.10
N LEU A 76 4.31 -11.08 -21.75
CA LEU A 76 4.46 -10.45 -23.07
C LEU A 76 5.16 -9.08 -22.96
N ARG A 77 5.36 -8.59 -21.73
CA ARG A 77 5.98 -7.32 -21.40
C ARG A 77 5.24 -6.15 -22.04
N SER A 78 3.91 -6.22 -22.14
CA SER A 78 3.10 -5.12 -22.67
C SER A 78 2.94 -4.00 -21.62
N ALA A 79 2.78 -4.35 -20.35
CA ALA A 79 2.64 -3.43 -19.22
C ALA A 79 3.93 -3.35 -18.41
N CYS A 80 4.70 -2.28 -18.61
CA CYS A 80 6.00 -2.08 -17.95
C CYS A 80 6.13 -0.70 -17.29
N ILE A 81 6.93 -0.65 -16.24
CA ILE A 81 7.30 0.55 -15.48
C ILE A 81 8.81 0.74 -15.65
N LEU A 82 9.21 1.97 -15.98
CA LEU A 82 10.60 2.40 -15.99
C LEU A 82 10.87 3.12 -14.66
N GLY A 83 11.89 2.71 -13.92
CA GLY A 83 12.18 3.27 -12.60
C GLY A 83 13.64 3.09 -12.20
N ARG A 84 14.13 3.96 -11.30
CA ARG A 84 15.45 3.82 -10.68
C ARG A 84 15.36 2.90 -9.47
N VAL A 85 16.22 1.88 -9.44
CA VAL A 85 16.32 0.94 -8.31
C VAL A 85 16.84 1.68 -7.09
N GLN A 86 16.04 1.71 -6.02
CA GLN A 86 16.45 2.30 -4.74
C GLN A 86 17.15 1.26 -3.89
N THR A 87 16.50 0.11 -3.69
CA THR A 87 16.99 -1.00 -2.88
C THR A 87 16.64 -2.32 -3.53
N VAL A 88 17.53 -3.29 -3.37
CA VAL A 88 17.31 -4.70 -3.72
C VAL A 88 17.45 -5.48 -2.42
N VAL A 89 16.37 -6.09 -1.96
CA VAL A 89 16.34 -6.91 -0.74
C VAL A 89 15.83 -8.29 -1.12
N GLN A 90 16.71 -9.28 -1.07
CA GLN A 90 16.43 -10.64 -1.56
C GLN A 90 15.99 -10.61 -3.03
N ASN A 91 14.77 -11.07 -3.31
CA ASN A 91 14.15 -11.06 -4.64
C ASN A 91 13.20 -9.88 -4.84
N PHE A 92 13.15 -8.91 -3.93
CA PHE A 92 12.30 -7.73 -4.08
C PHE A 92 13.11 -6.50 -4.45
N VAL A 93 12.56 -5.69 -5.36
CA VAL A 93 13.13 -4.43 -5.82
C VAL A 93 12.18 -3.28 -5.53
N THR A 94 12.70 -2.22 -4.93
CA THR A 94 11.96 -0.97 -4.75
C THR A 94 12.39 0.00 -5.84
N LEU A 95 11.44 0.48 -6.66
CA LEU A 95 11.70 1.43 -7.72
C LEU A 95 11.26 2.83 -7.32
N LYS A 96 11.90 3.86 -7.86
CA LYS A 96 11.45 5.25 -7.74
C LYS A 96 11.65 5.93 -9.09
N GLY A 97 10.62 6.64 -9.57
CA GLY A 97 10.81 7.55 -10.69
C GLY A 97 11.59 8.78 -10.22
N ASP A 98 12.53 9.29 -11.01
CA ASP A 98 13.36 10.43 -10.62
C ASP A 98 12.53 11.68 -10.29
N SER A 99 11.37 11.85 -10.94
CA SER A 99 10.39 12.93 -10.67
C SER A 99 9.29 12.55 -9.68
N ASN A 100 9.27 11.31 -9.16
CA ASN A 100 8.26 10.88 -8.20
C ASN A 100 8.74 11.14 -6.75
N PRO A 101 7.89 11.66 -5.85
CA PRO A 101 8.29 11.96 -4.47
C PRO A 101 8.55 10.70 -3.65
N VAL A 102 7.76 9.65 -3.88
CA VAL A 102 7.75 8.42 -3.07
C VAL A 102 8.12 7.21 -3.94
N PRO A 103 8.95 6.28 -3.45
CA PRO A 103 9.20 5.00 -4.10
C PRO A 103 7.92 4.16 -4.26
N THR A 104 7.94 3.18 -5.16
CA THR A 104 6.91 2.15 -5.26
C THR A 104 6.95 1.24 -4.04
N THR A 105 5.88 0.45 -3.84
CA THR A 105 5.98 -0.73 -2.97
C THR A 105 7.00 -1.72 -3.53
N PRO A 106 7.55 -2.62 -2.69
CA PRO A 106 8.47 -3.67 -3.16
C PRO A 106 7.84 -4.51 -4.27
N LEU A 107 8.55 -4.65 -5.39
CA LEU A 107 8.15 -5.40 -6.57
C LEU A 107 8.98 -6.68 -6.69
N ASP A 108 8.42 -7.71 -7.31
CA ASP A 108 9.16 -8.94 -7.62
C ASP A 108 10.31 -8.64 -8.61
N GLY A 109 11.54 -8.78 -8.14
CA GLY A 109 12.77 -8.54 -8.88
C GLY A 109 12.98 -9.50 -10.06
N SER A 110 12.35 -10.69 -10.04
CA SER A 110 12.41 -11.62 -11.17
C SER A 110 11.72 -11.10 -12.43
N LYS A 111 10.86 -10.08 -12.29
CA LYS A 111 10.14 -9.42 -13.38
C LYS A 111 10.90 -8.22 -13.98
N VAL A 112 12.10 -7.90 -13.47
CA VAL A 112 12.98 -6.91 -14.08
C VAL A 112 13.56 -7.48 -15.38
N SER A 113 13.16 -6.90 -16.51
CA SER A 113 13.48 -7.45 -17.84
C SER A 113 14.70 -6.82 -18.49
N TYR A 114 14.92 -5.51 -18.30
CA TYR A 114 16.02 -4.77 -18.92
C TYR A 114 16.64 -3.75 -17.96
N VAL A 115 17.95 -3.55 -18.07
CA VAL A 115 18.69 -2.42 -17.49
C VAL A 115 18.81 -1.34 -18.57
N ALA A 116 18.25 -0.17 -18.31
CA ALA A 116 18.30 0.95 -19.22
C ALA A 116 19.69 1.63 -19.13
N VAL A 117 20.42 1.63 -20.25
CA VAL A 117 21.82 2.11 -20.30
C VAL A 117 21.97 3.47 -20.95
N ALA A 118 20.99 3.88 -21.78
CA ALA A 118 20.98 5.18 -22.42
C ALA A 118 19.54 5.62 -22.72
N ALA A 119 19.31 6.92 -22.75
CA ALA A 119 18.08 7.53 -23.22
C ALA A 119 18.42 8.65 -24.22
N VAL A 120 17.68 8.71 -25.33
CA VAL A 120 17.79 9.77 -26.33
C VAL A 120 16.53 10.62 -26.26
N SER A 121 16.69 11.89 -25.88
CA SER A 121 15.58 12.83 -25.75
C SER A 121 14.79 12.97 -27.07
N PRO A 122 13.45 13.12 -27.01
CA PRO A 122 12.62 13.45 -28.16
C PRO A 122 13.10 14.68 -28.91
N ARG A 123 13.71 15.65 -28.21
CA ARG A 123 14.27 16.87 -28.82
C ARG A 123 15.43 16.59 -29.77
N ILE A 124 16.09 15.44 -29.64
CA ILE A 124 17.21 15.04 -30.51
C ILE A 124 16.70 14.11 -31.62
N TRP A 125 16.02 13.01 -31.26
CA TRP A 125 15.71 11.98 -32.25
C TRP A 125 14.57 12.38 -33.20
N ILE A 126 13.59 13.19 -32.76
CA ILE A 126 12.48 13.62 -33.62
C ILE A 126 13.00 14.50 -34.76
N PRO A 127 13.82 15.56 -34.54
CA PRO A 127 14.38 16.33 -35.64
C PRO A 127 15.25 15.49 -36.59
N VAL A 128 16.11 14.62 -36.06
CA VAL A 128 16.93 13.72 -36.88
C VAL A 128 16.05 12.82 -37.75
N PHE A 129 14.95 12.31 -37.19
CA PHE A 129 14.00 11.48 -37.90
C PHE A 129 13.24 12.27 -38.99
N ILE A 130 12.78 13.48 -38.70
CA ILE A 130 12.11 14.36 -39.68
C ILE A 130 13.06 14.69 -40.84
N VAL A 131 14.31 15.04 -40.55
CA VAL A 131 15.33 15.30 -41.58
C VAL A 131 15.56 14.05 -42.43
N ALA A 132 15.69 12.87 -41.80
CA ALA A 132 15.85 11.62 -42.52
C ALA A 132 14.64 11.33 -43.45
N LEU A 133 13.41 11.52 -42.97
CA LEU A 133 12.20 11.38 -43.78
C LEU A 133 12.16 12.40 -44.93
N GLY A 134 12.51 13.66 -44.66
CA GLY A 134 12.59 14.72 -45.67
C GLY A 134 13.58 14.38 -46.79
N VAL A 135 14.76 13.88 -46.44
CA VAL A 135 15.78 13.43 -47.39
C VAL A 135 15.27 12.24 -48.22
N LEU A 136 14.65 11.25 -47.58
CA LEU A 136 14.06 10.10 -48.28
C LEU A 136 12.93 10.51 -49.23
N ALA A 137 12.07 11.44 -48.82
CA ALA A 137 11.01 12.00 -49.64
C ALA A 137 11.57 12.78 -50.84
N TYR A 138 12.57 13.64 -50.60
CA TYR A 138 13.26 14.40 -51.65
C TYR A 138 13.86 13.49 -52.73
N PHE A 139 14.61 12.45 -52.33
CA PHE A 139 15.17 11.49 -53.29
C PHE A 139 14.10 10.71 -54.05
N SER A 140 12.98 10.39 -53.40
CA SER A 140 11.85 9.71 -54.03
C SER A 140 11.16 10.60 -55.09
N LEU A 141 11.00 11.90 -54.81
CA LEU A 141 10.44 12.87 -55.75
C LEU A 141 11.40 13.15 -56.91
N ARG A 142 12.69 13.33 -56.64
CA ARG A 142 13.71 13.56 -57.68
C ARG A 142 13.79 12.38 -58.66
N ASN A 143 13.72 11.15 -58.16
CA ASN A 143 13.71 9.96 -59.02
C ASN A 143 12.47 9.89 -59.92
N ARG A 144 11.30 10.37 -59.46
CA ARG A 144 10.09 10.46 -60.30
C ARG A 144 10.25 11.48 -61.43
N ASN A 145 10.82 12.65 -61.14
CA ASN A 145 10.98 13.71 -62.16
C ASN A 145 12.04 13.36 -63.21
N GLY A 146 13.10 12.62 -62.83
CA GLY A 146 14.12 12.16 -63.77
C GLY A 146 13.63 11.14 -64.80
N ASP A 147 12.64 10.31 -64.45
CA ASP A 147 12.03 9.36 -65.40
C ASP A 147 11.09 10.06 -66.40
N ASN A 148 10.38 11.12 -65.98
CA ASN A 148 9.46 11.86 -66.86
C ASN A 148 10.18 12.59 -67.99
N ASN A 149 11.38 13.15 -67.75
CA ASN A 149 12.12 13.87 -68.79
C ASN A 149 12.72 12.95 -69.88
N ASN A 150 12.89 11.65 -69.61
CA ASN A 150 13.40 10.69 -70.60
C ASN A 150 12.30 10.01 -71.43
N ASN A 151 11.03 10.20 -71.07
CA ASN A 151 9.88 9.60 -71.78
C ASN A 151 9.38 10.44 -72.96
N ASN A 152 9.80 11.70 -73.11
CA ASN A 152 9.41 12.52 -74.26
C ASN A 152 10.03 12.07 -75.60
N ASN A 153 11.03 11.18 -75.58
CA ASN A 153 11.63 10.59 -76.80
C ASN A 153 11.24 9.12 -77.06
N ARG A 154 10.26 8.55 -76.33
CA ARG A 154 9.97 7.10 -76.37
C ARG A 154 8.49 6.74 -76.51
N VAL A 155 7.76 7.52 -77.31
CA VAL A 155 6.30 7.38 -77.55
C VAL A 155 5.89 6.08 -78.27
N ASN A 156 6.81 5.27 -78.81
CA ASN A 156 6.44 4.12 -79.66
C ASN A 156 6.56 2.72 -79.03
N ASN A 157 6.58 2.54 -77.71
CA ASN A 157 6.58 1.19 -77.11
C ASN A 157 5.73 1.10 -75.83
N ILE A 158 4.40 1.15 -76.01
CA ILE A 158 3.40 1.25 -74.92
C ILE A 158 2.93 -0.12 -74.37
N ASN A 159 3.32 -1.25 -74.95
CA ASN A 159 2.70 -2.55 -74.58
C ASN A 159 3.41 -3.41 -73.53
N SER A 160 4.50 -2.97 -72.88
CA SER A 160 5.25 -3.83 -71.93
C SER A 160 5.33 -3.35 -70.48
N SER A 161 4.72 -2.23 -70.10
CA SER A 161 4.94 -1.64 -68.75
C SER A 161 3.72 -1.70 -67.84
N LYS A 162 3.06 -2.87 -67.71
CA LYS A 162 1.97 -3.08 -66.74
C LYS A 162 2.38 -3.66 -65.37
N ASN A 163 3.61 -4.15 -65.18
CA ASN A 163 3.97 -4.86 -63.93
C ASN A 163 5.11 -4.26 -63.08
N GLY A 164 5.61 -3.08 -63.44
CA GLY A 164 6.83 -2.54 -62.83
C GLY A 164 6.60 -1.39 -61.87
N MET A 165 5.78 -1.52 -60.82
CA MET A 165 5.92 -0.62 -59.68
C MET A 165 7.34 -0.82 -59.15
N LYS A 166 8.27 0.08 -59.52
CA LYS A 166 9.72 -0.09 -59.37
C LYS A 166 9.99 -0.51 -57.93
N ALA A 167 10.77 -1.56 -57.72
CA ALA A 167 11.00 -2.18 -56.41
C ALA A 167 11.35 -1.19 -55.27
N ASN A 168 11.85 0.01 -55.62
CA ASN A 168 12.10 1.10 -54.69
C ASN A 168 10.80 1.71 -54.11
N GLN A 169 9.76 1.92 -54.93
CA GLN A 169 8.47 2.44 -54.46
C GLN A 169 7.75 1.45 -53.54
N ARG A 170 7.83 0.14 -53.83
CA ARG A 170 7.32 -0.90 -52.92
C ARG A 170 8.06 -0.89 -51.58
N LEU A 171 9.38 -0.67 -51.60
CA LEU A 171 10.17 -0.59 -50.37
C LEU A 171 9.81 0.63 -49.52
N TYR A 172 9.64 1.81 -50.14
CA TYR A 172 9.23 3.02 -49.42
C TYR A 172 7.80 2.92 -48.88
N ALA A 173 6.88 2.30 -49.63
CA ALA A 173 5.52 2.06 -49.16
C ALA A 173 5.49 1.09 -47.99
N VAL A 174 6.27 -0.01 -48.05
CA VAL A 174 6.42 -0.95 -46.92
C VAL A 174 7.06 -0.26 -45.71
N PHE A 175 8.01 0.66 -45.91
CA PHE A 175 8.61 1.41 -44.81
C PHE A 175 7.64 2.41 -44.18
N ALA A 176 6.93 3.20 -44.99
CA ALA A 176 5.89 4.10 -44.50
C ALA A 176 4.79 3.32 -43.76
N MET A 177 4.39 2.16 -44.29
CA MET A 177 3.43 1.28 -43.63
C MET A 177 3.98 0.70 -42.34
N LEU A 178 5.24 0.24 -42.30
CA LEU A 178 5.86 -0.26 -41.06
C LEU A 178 6.02 0.85 -40.03
N LEU A 179 6.37 2.08 -40.43
CA LEU A 179 6.44 3.22 -39.51
C LEU A 179 5.06 3.63 -39.01
N VAL A 180 4.04 3.64 -39.86
CA VAL A 180 2.65 3.91 -39.47
C VAL A 180 2.15 2.79 -38.57
N VAL A 181 2.42 1.53 -38.86
CA VAL A 181 2.05 0.40 -38.00
C VAL A 181 2.83 0.44 -36.70
N ASN A 182 4.11 0.83 -36.69
CA ASN A 182 4.88 0.93 -35.45
C ASN A 182 4.43 2.15 -34.65
N PHE A 183 4.13 3.29 -35.27
CA PHE A 183 3.55 4.49 -34.63
C PHE A 183 2.14 4.22 -34.11
N LEU A 184 1.31 3.49 -34.86
CA LEU A 184 -0.02 3.07 -34.43
C LEU A 184 0.05 1.95 -33.41
N ALA A 185 1.04 1.06 -33.44
CA ALA A 185 1.21 0.00 -32.45
C ALA A 185 1.84 0.53 -31.17
N THR A 186 2.81 1.45 -31.23
CA THR A 186 3.32 2.18 -30.06
C THR A 186 2.33 3.23 -29.56
N GLY A 187 1.50 3.78 -30.45
CA GLY A 187 0.38 4.68 -30.16
C GLY A 187 -0.87 3.96 -29.65
N ALA A 188 -1.10 2.70 -30.02
CA ALA A 188 -2.18 1.86 -29.49
C ALA A 188 -1.72 1.05 -28.26
N MET A 189 -0.41 0.78 -28.14
CA MET A 189 0.25 0.42 -26.88
C MET A 189 0.56 1.63 -26.02
N TYR A 190 0.21 2.85 -26.47
CA TYR A 190 -0.10 3.98 -25.61
C TYR A 190 -1.42 3.64 -24.90
N ILE A 191 -1.36 2.58 -24.08
CA ILE A 191 -2.28 2.46 -22.97
C ILE A 191 -2.02 3.72 -22.18
N ASP A 192 -3.04 4.55 -22.11
CA ASP A 192 -3.04 5.73 -21.30
C ASP A 192 -2.63 5.33 -19.88
N ASN A 193 -1.32 5.48 -19.61
CA ASN A 193 -0.70 5.29 -18.32
C ASN A 193 -0.78 6.61 -17.54
N THR A 194 -1.56 7.62 -18.00
CA THR A 194 -2.19 8.49 -17.00
C THR A 194 -2.94 7.51 -16.12
N ARG A 195 -2.42 7.34 -14.90
CA ARG A 195 -2.99 6.43 -13.92
C ARG A 195 -4.49 6.65 -14.04
N PRO A 196 -5.33 5.62 -14.30
CA PRO A 196 -6.75 5.83 -14.10
C PRO A 196 -6.85 6.54 -12.77
N PHE A 197 -7.33 7.78 -12.80
CA PHE A 197 -7.41 8.64 -11.64
C PHE A 197 -8.57 8.07 -10.83
N TYR A 198 -8.39 6.84 -10.33
CA TYR A 198 -9.08 6.37 -9.17
C TYR A 198 -8.61 7.37 -8.13
N ALA A 199 -9.43 8.38 -7.87
CA ALA A 199 -9.36 9.13 -6.65
C ALA A 199 -9.42 8.06 -5.56
N THR A 200 -8.25 7.61 -5.11
CA THR A 200 -8.16 6.65 -4.01
C THR A 200 -8.91 7.34 -2.89
N PRO A 201 -10.05 6.79 -2.43
CA PRO A 201 -10.81 7.41 -1.36
C PRO A 201 -9.86 7.83 -0.27
N ARG A 202 -9.84 9.11 0.05
CA ARG A 202 -9.16 9.57 1.26
C ARG A 202 -10.04 9.12 2.42
N ALA A 203 -9.72 7.94 2.95
CA ALA A 203 -10.25 7.51 4.22
C ALA A 203 -9.42 8.19 5.32
N ALA A 204 -10.07 8.98 6.17
CA ALA A 204 -9.43 9.57 7.33
C ALA A 204 -10.08 9.03 8.59
N LEU A 205 -9.27 8.59 9.55
CA LEU A 205 -9.74 8.32 10.91
C LEU A 205 -9.96 9.67 11.59
N SER A 206 -11.21 9.99 11.86
CA SER A 206 -11.60 11.25 12.49
C SER A 206 -11.42 11.17 14.00
N GLU A 207 -11.95 10.09 14.60
CA GLU A 207 -12.00 9.91 16.06
C GLU A 207 -11.88 8.42 16.42
N SER A 208 -11.31 8.12 17.59
CA SER A 208 -11.34 6.78 18.18
C SER A 208 -11.45 6.86 19.69
N ARG A 209 -12.29 6.02 20.30
CA ARG A 209 -12.54 5.97 21.74
C ARG A 209 -12.70 4.53 22.22
N LEU A 210 -12.07 4.22 23.33
CA LEU A 210 -12.28 2.98 24.07
C LEU A 210 -13.18 3.28 25.28
N ASP A 211 -14.30 2.58 25.37
CA ASP A 211 -15.25 2.62 26.49
C ASP A 211 -15.17 1.29 27.24
N LEU A 212 -14.44 1.30 28.36
CA LEU A 212 -14.23 0.09 29.17
C LEU A 212 -15.49 -0.33 29.94
N GLU A 213 -16.39 0.61 30.27
CA GLU A 213 -17.63 0.32 30.99
C GLU A 213 -18.59 -0.47 30.10
N ARG A 214 -18.70 -0.06 28.82
CA ARG A 214 -19.52 -0.76 27.82
C ARG A 214 -18.77 -1.93 27.18
N GLY A 215 -17.46 -2.02 27.34
CA GLY A 215 -16.61 -2.96 26.62
C GLY A 215 -16.67 -2.72 25.11
N VAL A 216 -16.65 -1.47 24.67
CA VAL A 216 -16.80 -1.10 23.25
C VAL A 216 -15.60 -0.27 22.79
N TYR A 217 -15.06 -0.62 21.64
CA TYR A 217 -14.13 0.23 20.89
C TYR A 217 -14.88 0.91 19.75
N ALA A 218 -15.00 2.22 19.80
CA ALA A 218 -15.70 3.01 18.80
C ALA A 218 -14.71 3.86 18.00
N PHE A 219 -14.91 3.97 16.69
CA PHE A 219 -14.14 4.87 15.85
C PHE A 219 -14.96 5.45 14.72
N VAL A 220 -14.60 6.65 14.27
CA VAL A 220 -15.28 7.39 13.21
C VAL A 220 -14.36 7.51 12.00
N VAL A 221 -14.83 7.06 10.85
CA VAL A 221 -14.11 7.15 9.58
C VAL A 221 -14.83 8.10 8.64
N GLU A 222 -14.06 8.98 8.01
CA GLU A 222 -14.50 9.87 6.94
C GLU A 222 -14.17 9.24 5.58
N THR A 223 -15.21 8.86 4.83
CA THR A 223 -15.12 8.29 3.47
C THR A 223 -16.13 8.95 2.54
N PRO A 224 -15.83 10.14 1.98
CA PRO A 224 -16.76 10.85 1.11
C PRO A 224 -17.04 10.07 -0.18
N GLY A 225 -18.33 9.88 -0.48
CA GLY A 225 -18.78 9.27 -1.74
C GLY A 225 -18.85 7.73 -1.73
N PHE A 226 -18.70 7.09 -0.57
CA PHE A 226 -18.82 5.63 -0.43
C PHE A 226 -19.92 5.30 0.57
N ARG A 227 -20.78 4.34 0.22
CA ARG A 227 -21.86 3.88 1.09
C ARG A 227 -21.38 2.66 1.89
N PRO A 228 -21.32 2.72 3.23
CA PRO A 228 -20.96 1.55 4.01
C PRO A 228 -22.05 0.48 3.92
N LEU A 229 -21.62 -0.77 3.85
CA LEU A 229 -22.49 -1.94 3.84
C LEU A 229 -22.38 -2.69 5.17
N ASN A 230 -21.16 -3.03 5.58
CA ASN A 230 -20.89 -3.75 6.82
C ASN A 230 -19.49 -3.42 7.36
N ALA A 231 -19.22 -3.90 8.57
CA ALA A 231 -17.90 -3.93 9.16
C ALA A 231 -17.63 -5.33 9.71
N SER A 232 -16.36 -5.71 9.76
CA SER A 232 -15.89 -6.89 10.48
C SER A 232 -14.57 -6.55 11.15
N CYS A 233 -14.50 -6.69 12.48
CA CYS A 233 -13.30 -6.39 13.25
C CYS A 233 -12.79 -7.63 13.99
N VAL A 234 -11.47 -7.72 14.11
CA VAL A 234 -10.76 -8.81 14.80
C VAL A 234 -9.67 -8.20 15.70
N SER A 235 -9.53 -8.73 16.91
CA SER A 235 -8.47 -8.34 17.86
C SER A 235 -7.94 -9.56 18.59
N GLU A 236 -6.61 -9.77 18.61
CA GLU A 236 -5.95 -10.89 19.30
C GLU A 236 -6.59 -12.27 18.99
N GLY A 237 -7.07 -12.47 17.75
CA GLY A 237 -7.74 -13.70 17.32
C GLY A 237 -9.25 -13.78 17.64
N PHE A 238 -9.80 -12.82 18.37
CA PHE A 238 -11.24 -12.72 18.65
C PHE A 238 -11.97 -11.94 17.55
N THR A 239 -13.02 -12.53 16.99
CA THR A 239 -13.99 -11.80 16.15
C THR A 239 -14.87 -10.92 17.03
N LEU A 240 -14.98 -9.64 16.69
CA LEU A 240 -15.74 -8.66 17.45
C LEU A 240 -17.14 -8.50 16.87
N GLU A 241 -18.16 -8.38 17.72
CA GLU A 241 -19.50 -7.97 17.28
C GLU A 241 -19.44 -6.50 16.88
N THR A 242 -19.73 -6.19 15.62
CA THR A 242 -19.63 -4.81 15.10
C THR A 242 -20.99 -4.26 14.70
N SER A 243 -21.26 -3.00 15.05
CA SER A 243 -22.37 -2.23 14.52
C SER A 243 -21.83 -1.02 13.73
N VAL A 244 -22.52 -0.71 12.63
CA VAL A 244 -22.17 0.42 11.76
C VAL A 244 -23.30 1.43 11.82
N VAL A 245 -23.00 2.65 12.24
CA VAL A 245 -23.95 3.77 12.33
C VAL A 245 -23.50 4.87 11.38
N SER A 246 -24.33 5.16 10.38
CA SER A 246 -24.07 6.29 9.47
C SER A 246 -24.37 7.59 10.18
N LEU A 247 -23.35 8.42 10.42
CA LEU A 247 -23.53 9.74 11.04
C LEU A 247 -23.89 10.80 9.98
N SER A 248 -23.31 10.68 8.78
CA SER A 248 -23.61 11.54 7.63
C SER A 248 -23.38 10.78 6.31
N SER A 249 -23.47 11.47 5.16
CA SER A 249 -23.11 10.92 3.84
C SER A 249 -21.63 10.61 3.67
N SER A 250 -20.77 11.11 4.56
CA SER A 250 -19.32 10.93 4.50
C SER A 250 -18.70 10.44 5.82
N ARG A 251 -19.44 10.44 6.94
CA ARG A 251 -18.95 10.03 8.27
C ARG A 251 -19.69 8.79 8.74
N ILE A 252 -18.92 7.80 9.19
CA ILE A 252 -19.43 6.51 9.65
C ILE A 252 -18.82 6.23 11.02
N ALA A 253 -19.65 5.91 12.00
CA ALA A 253 -19.22 5.37 13.28
C ALA A 253 -19.28 3.85 13.25
N VAL A 254 -18.22 3.21 13.72
CA VAL A 254 -18.13 1.77 13.88
C VAL A 254 -17.93 1.50 15.35
N GLU A 255 -18.84 0.74 15.96
CA GLU A 255 -18.69 0.26 17.33
C GLU A 255 -18.36 -1.23 17.27
N ALA A 256 -17.22 -1.62 17.85
CA ALA A 256 -16.79 -3.01 17.98
C ALA A 256 -16.84 -3.42 19.46
N LYS A 257 -17.70 -4.38 19.79
CA LYS A 257 -17.83 -4.90 21.14
C LYS A 257 -16.70 -5.87 21.45
N LEU A 258 -16.00 -5.61 22.54
CA LEU A 258 -14.84 -6.34 23.00
C LEU A 258 -15.30 -7.49 23.92
N PRO A 259 -15.04 -8.76 23.56
CA PRO A 259 -15.44 -9.88 24.40
C PRO A 259 -14.60 -9.92 25.68
N ARG A 260 -15.19 -10.40 26.78
CA ARG A 260 -14.49 -10.56 28.08
C ARG A 260 -13.19 -11.37 27.95
N GLY A 261 -13.18 -12.43 27.13
CA GLY A 261 -12.00 -13.27 26.90
C GLY A 261 -10.78 -12.52 26.30
N LEU A 262 -11.01 -11.41 25.59
CA LEU A 262 -9.93 -10.53 25.15
C LEU A 262 -9.20 -9.94 26.36
N PHE A 263 -9.94 -9.34 27.29
CA PHE A 263 -9.36 -8.73 28.49
C PHE A 263 -8.68 -9.75 29.40
N GLU A 264 -9.21 -10.97 29.51
CA GLU A 264 -8.56 -12.08 30.23
C GLU A 264 -7.20 -12.45 29.60
N THR A 265 -7.14 -12.48 28.26
CA THR A 265 -5.89 -12.72 27.53
C THR A 265 -4.87 -11.59 27.78
N LEU A 266 -5.33 -10.34 27.74
CA LEU A 266 -4.50 -9.17 28.02
C LEU A 266 -4.01 -9.17 29.48
N TRP A 267 -4.87 -9.50 30.44
CA TRP A 267 -4.53 -9.61 31.85
C TRP A 267 -3.43 -10.65 32.10
N ASN A 268 -3.57 -11.84 31.50
CA ASN A 268 -2.56 -12.89 31.58
C ASN A 268 -1.23 -12.46 30.95
N ARG A 269 -1.27 -11.68 29.86
CA ARG A 269 -0.06 -11.10 29.24
C ARG A 269 0.62 -10.07 30.14
N SER A 270 -0.13 -9.29 30.91
CA SER A 270 0.42 -8.32 31.86
C SER A 270 0.77 -8.93 33.23
N TYR A 271 0.47 -10.21 33.46
CA TYR A 271 0.71 -10.90 34.73
C TYR A 271 2.19 -10.83 35.14
N GLY A 272 2.44 -10.53 36.42
CA GLY A 272 3.77 -10.37 36.99
C GLY A 272 4.39 -8.98 36.82
N ARG A 273 3.90 -8.14 35.88
CA ARG A 273 4.43 -6.78 35.69
C ARG A 273 4.17 -5.87 36.90
N ALA A 274 3.12 -6.14 37.67
CA ALA A 274 2.75 -5.38 38.85
C ALA A 274 3.68 -5.56 40.06
N LEU A 275 4.62 -6.52 40.03
CA LEU A 275 5.55 -6.73 41.15
C LEU A 275 6.52 -5.57 41.36
N PHE A 276 6.72 -4.71 40.36
CA PHE A 276 7.75 -3.66 40.34
C PHE A 276 7.20 -2.23 40.41
N THR A 277 5.90 -2.08 40.64
CA THR A 277 5.22 -0.77 40.63
C THR A 277 4.87 -0.32 42.04
N SER A 278 5.05 0.97 42.34
CA SER A 278 4.56 1.57 43.59
C SER A 278 3.03 1.55 43.66
N PHE A 279 2.50 1.60 44.88
CA PHE A 279 1.06 1.71 45.13
C PHE A 279 0.60 3.18 45.05
N PRO A 280 -0.49 3.52 44.33
CA PRO A 280 -1.30 2.63 43.49
C PRO A 280 -0.62 2.35 42.15
N ALA A 281 -0.64 1.09 41.72
CA ALA A 281 -0.04 0.70 40.45
C ALA A 281 -0.92 1.09 39.26
N ARG A 282 -0.25 1.49 38.19
CA ARG A 282 -0.82 1.79 36.89
C ARG A 282 0.05 1.17 35.82
N ILE A 283 -0.51 0.28 35.02
CA ILE A 283 0.21 -0.43 33.95
C ILE A 283 -0.53 -0.18 32.64
N GLU A 284 0.11 0.52 31.72
CA GLU A 284 -0.42 0.75 30.39
C GLU A 284 -0.40 -0.55 29.58
N GLU A 285 -1.47 -0.80 28.83
CA GLU A 285 -1.64 -1.96 27.98
C GLU A 285 -2.22 -1.56 26.63
N HIS A 286 -1.78 -2.24 25.57
CA HIS A 286 -2.13 -1.91 24.19
C HIS A 286 -2.59 -3.14 23.42
N PHE A 287 -3.58 -3.00 22.55
CA PHE A 287 -4.00 -4.06 21.64
C PHE A 287 -4.38 -3.51 20.27
N VAL A 288 -4.31 -4.35 19.25
CA VAL A 288 -4.58 -3.96 17.86
C VAL A 288 -5.95 -4.45 17.43
N VAL A 289 -6.80 -3.52 17.01
CA VAL A 289 -8.09 -3.81 16.39
C VAL A 289 -7.93 -3.69 14.87
N LYS A 290 -8.03 -4.81 14.16
CA LYS A 290 -8.02 -4.86 12.69
C LYS A 290 -9.45 -4.86 12.20
N CYS A 291 -9.85 -3.87 11.41
CA CYS A 291 -11.20 -3.76 10.87
C CYS A 291 -11.19 -3.77 9.35
N THR A 292 -12.13 -4.50 8.77
CA THR A 292 -12.47 -4.47 7.34
C THR A 292 -13.83 -3.83 7.20
N LEU A 293 -13.89 -2.68 6.55
CA LEU A 293 -15.12 -1.94 6.25
C LEU A 293 -15.48 -2.20 4.80
N GLN A 294 -16.66 -2.77 4.58
CA GLN A 294 -17.15 -3.06 3.24
C GLN A 294 -18.03 -1.91 2.75
N TYR A 295 -17.75 -1.45 1.54
CA TYR A 295 -18.46 -0.38 0.86
C TYR A 295 -19.10 -0.91 -0.43
N ASP A 296 -19.97 -0.10 -1.03
CA ASP A 296 -20.57 -0.36 -2.34
C ASP A 296 -19.56 -0.56 -3.48
N ARG A 297 -18.36 0.03 -3.37
CA ARG A 297 -17.31 0.02 -4.42
C ARG A 297 -15.98 -0.57 -3.99
N GLY A 298 -15.93 -1.32 -2.88
CA GLY A 298 -14.70 -1.95 -2.42
C GLY A 298 -14.66 -2.18 -0.92
N GLN A 299 -13.45 -2.34 -0.39
CA GLN A 299 -13.22 -2.54 1.03
C GLN A 299 -12.07 -1.65 1.52
N LEU A 300 -12.21 -1.12 2.74
CA LEU A 300 -11.16 -0.43 3.47
C LEU A 300 -10.68 -1.33 4.60
N ILE A 301 -9.39 -1.62 4.63
CA ILE A 301 -8.78 -2.43 5.68
C ILE A 301 -7.89 -1.51 6.51
N GLY A 302 -8.19 -1.40 7.80
CA GLY A 302 -7.48 -0.57 8.76
C GLY A 302 -7.03 -1.36 9.98
N SER A 303 -5.96 -0.91 10.62
CA SER A 303 -5.49 -1.43 11.90
C SER A 303 -5.29 -0.26 12.85
N HIS A 304 -5.91 -0.35 14.03
CA HIS A 304 -5.90 0.71 15.03
C HIS A 304 -5.36 0.17 16.35
N VAL A 305 -4.51 0.95 17.02
CA VAL A 305 -3.99 0.60 18.34
C VAL A 305 -4.90 1.23 19.38
N ALA A 306 -5.53 0.40 20.21
CA ALA A 306 -6.26 0.83 21.39
C ALA A 306 -5.33 0.73 22.60
N SER A 307 -5.42 1.69 23.52
CA SER A 307 -4.68 1.68 24.78
C SER A 307 -5.62 1.88 25.96
N PHE A 308 -5.26 1.26 27.09
CA PHE A 308 -5.87 1.52 28.38
C PHE A 308 -4.86 1.26 29.50
N THR A 309 -5.27 1.48 30.74
CA THR A 309 -4.41 1.30 31.91
C THR A 309 -5.07 0.36 32.90
N TRP A 310 -4.39 -0.74 33.24
CA TRP A 310 -4.71 -1.51 34.43
C TRP A 310 -4.38 -0.67 35.66
N ALA A 311 -5.32 -0.54 36.59
CA ALA A 311 -5.11 0.25 37.80
C ALA A 311 -5.55 -0.52 39.04
N ASP A 312 -4.85 -0.32 40.15
CA ASP A 312 -5.36 -0.78 41.45
C ASP A 312 -6.77 -0.19 41.71
N PRO A 313 -7.69 -0.97 42.31
CA PRO A 313 -8.97 -0.45 42.75
C PRO A 313 -8.76 0.64 43.82
N SER A 314 -9.62 1.65 43.82
CA SER A 314 -9.63 2.67 44.88
C SER A 314 -10.66 2.34 45.95
N PHE A 315 -10.30 2.60 47.20
CA PHE A 315 -11.12 2.31 48.37
C PHE A 315 -11.42 3.58 49.14
N GLU A 316 -12.68 3.75 49.53
CA GLU A 316 -13.14 4.84 50.39
C GLU A 316 -14.10 4.29 51.44
N VAL A 317 -14.03 4.79 52.67
CA VAL A 317 -14.93 4.40 53.75
C VAL A 317 -15.83 5.58 54.11
N ASN A 318 -17.14 5.37 54.01
CA ASN A 318 -18.16 6.34 54.36
C ASN A 318 -19.06 5.75 55.45
N GLY A 319 -18.75 6.03 56.72
CA GLY A 319 -19.40 5.42 57.87
C GLY A 319 -19.17 3.91 57.91
N SER A 320 -20.25 3.12 57.89
CA SER A 320 -20.21 1.65 57.85
C SER A 320 -20.15 1.06 56.44
N LYS A 321 -19.93 1.88 55.40
CA LYS A 321 -19.90 1.43 54.00
C LYS A 321 -18.50 1.55 53.43
N LEU A 322 -17.99 0.47 52.85
CA LEU A 322 -16.79 0.46 52.03
C LEU A 322 -17.20 0.64 50.57
N VAL A 323 -16.78 1.74 49.97
CA VAL A 323 -16.94 2.03 48.54
C VAL A 323 -15.70 1.54 47.81
N VAL A 324 -15.89 0.60 46.89
CA VAL A 324 -14.83 0.05 46.04
C VAL A 324 -15.06 0.48 44.61
N ASN A 325 -14.08 1.14 44.01
CA ASN A 325 -14.12 1.51 42.60
C ASN A 325 -13.12 0.63 41.83
N ASN A 326 -13.64 -0.29 41.02
CA ASN A 326 -12.85 -1.12 40.12
C ASN A 326 -12.93 -0.53 38.70
N SER A 327 -11.89 0.16 38.27
CA SER A 327 -11.80 0.73 36.92
C SER A 327 -11.41 -0.30 35.84
N ASN A 328 -11.11 -1.54 36.22
CA ASN A 328 -10.63 -2.55 35.28
C ASN A 328 -11.79 -3.24 34.55
N PRO A 329 -11.61 -3.66 33.28
CA PRO A 329 -12.61 -4.40 32.51
C PRO A 329 -12.80 -5.87 32.95
N LEU A 330 -12.19 -6.28 34.07
CA LEU A 330 -12.33 -7.61 34.66
C LEU A 330 -12.79 -7.49 36.12
N PRO A 331 -13.56 -8.48 36.62
CA PRO A 331 -13.92 -8.50 38.03
C PRO A 331 -12.69 -8.78 38.89
N LEU A 332 -12.66 -8.19 40.08
CA LEU A 332 -11.62 -8.45 41.08
C LEU A 332 -12.21 -9.15 42.30
N SER A 333 -11.58 -10.24 42.73
CA SER A 333 -11.92 -10.91 43.98
C SER A 333 -11.20 -10.22 45.14
N LEU A 334 -11.98 -9.68 46.08
CA LEU A 334 -11.51 -8.93 47.24
C LEU A 334 -11.77 -9.73 48.51
N LEU A 335 -10.76 -9.91 49.34
CA LEU A 335 -10.91 -10.43 50.69
C LEU A 335 -10.98 -9.26 51.67
N VAL A 336 -12.19 -8.99 52.18
CA VAL A 336 -12.45 -7.92 53.14
C VAL A 336 -12.38 -8.49 54.55
N GLU A 337 -11.48 -7.98 55.38
CA GLU A 337 -11.28 -8.39 56.76
C GLU A 337 -11.55 -7.24 57.73
N LEU A 338 -12.32 -7.52 58.78
CA LEU A 338 -12.48 -6.66 59.95
C LEU A 338 -11.77 -7.29 61.14
N TYR A 339 -10.97 -6.50 61.82
CA TYR A 339 -10.28 -6.90 63.04
C TYR A 339 -10.60 -5.93 64.18
N SER A 340 -11.00 -6.45 65.34
CA SER A 340 -11.07 -5.66 66.57
C SER A 340 -10.57 -6.48 67.76
N PRO A 341 -9.81 -5.88 68.70
CA PRO A 341 -9.37 -6.58 69.91
C PRO A 341 -10.55 -7.24 70.62
N GLY A 342 -10.53 -8.57 70.74
CA GLY A 342 -11.55 -9.37 71.43
C GLY A 342 -12.64 -10.00 70.56
N THR A 343 -12.78 -9.61 69.29
CA THR A 343 -13.76 -10.24 68.35
C THR A 343 -13.13 -11.19 67.34
N GLY A 344 -11.80 -11.15 67.19
CA GLY A 344 -11.07 -11.95 66.19
C GLY A 344 -11.03 -11.28 64.82
N ILE A 345 -10.70 -12.06 63.79
CA ILE A 345 -10.71 -11.63 62.39
C ILE A 345 -11.99 -12.16 61.75
N ILE A 346 -12.76 -11.27 61.13
CA ILE A 346 -13.96 -11.60 60.38
C ILE A 346 -13.71 -11.26 58.93
N SER A 347 -13.86 -12.24 58.04
CA SER A 347 -13.52 -12.09 56.63
C SER A 347 -14.70 -12.42 55.73
N ARG A 348 -14.85 -11.68 54.62
CA ARG A 348 -15.77 -12.00 53.54
C ARG A 348 -15.12 -11.72 52.20
N THR A 349 -15.28 -12.66 51.28
CA THR A 349 -14.92 -12.44 49.88
C THR A 349 -16.03 -11.68 49.18
N VAL A 350 -15.66 -10.60 48.49
CA VAL A 350 -16.54 -9.76 47.69
C VAL A 350 -15.95 -9.68 46.29
N GLU A 351 -16.78 -9.89 45.27
CA GLU A 351 -16.40 -9.68 43.88
C GLU A 351 -16.76 -8.25 43.46
N ALA A 352 -15.76 -7.45 43.12
CA ALA A 352 -15.94 -6.12 42.54
C ALA A 352 -16.14 -6.24 41.03
N PRO A 353 -17.33 -5.92 40.48
CA PRO A 353 -17.60 -6.10 39.06
C PRO A 353 -16.71 -5.19 38.20
N PRO A 354 -16.54 -5.51 36.90
CA PRO A 354 -15.77 -4.70 35.96
C PRO A 354 -16.26 -3.26 35.87
N ALA A 355 -15.35 -2.29 35.81
CA ALA A 355 -15.65 -0.89 35.50
C ALA A 355 -16.85 -0.31 36.28
N THR A 356 -16.99 -0.68 37.56
CA THR A 356 -18.12 -0.27 38.40
C THR A 356 -17.68 0.15 39.80
N VAL A 357 -18.56 0.89 40.47
CA VAL A 357 -18.47 1.21 41.89
C VAL A 357 -19.38 0.26 42.67
N GLN A 358 -18.81 -0.52 43.58
CA GLN A 358 -19.52 -1.42 44.47
C GLN A 358 -19.49 -0.89 45.90
N VAL A 359 -20.62 -0.98 46.59
CA VAL A 359 -20.73 -0.60 48.00
C VAL A 359 -20.90 -1.86 48.83
N VAL A 360 -19.99 -2.07 49.77
CA VAL A 360 -20.02 -3.18 50.73
C VAL A 360 -20.47 -2.64 52.08
N ASP A 361 -21.58 -3.17 52.59
CA ASP A 361 -22.08 -2.82 53.92
C ASP A 361 -21.31 -3.62 54.99
N LEU A 362 -20.43 -2.93 55.72
CA LEU A 362 -19.58 -3.52 56.75
C LEU A 362 -20.37 -3.85 58.02
N SER A 363 -21.55 -3.26 58.21
CA SER A 363 -22.40 -3.57 59.38
C SER A 363 -22.90 -5.03 59.34
N GLN A 364 -23.01 -5.62 58.15
CA GLN A 364 -23.36 -7.03 57.97
C GLN A 364 -22.22 -7.98 58.37
N LEU A 365 -20.99 -7.47 58.47
CA LEU A 365 -19.81 -8.25 58.86
C LEU A 365 -19.47 -8.07 60.33
N ALA A 366 -19.78 -6.91 60.91
CA ALA A 366 -19.45 -6.62 62.29
C ALA A 366 -20.48 -7.23 63.25
N PRO A 367 -20.05 -8.01 64.26
CA PRO A 367 -20.95 -8.65 65.20
C PRO A 367 -21.57 -7.66 66.20
N LYS A 368 -20.91 -6.51 66.43
CA LYS A 368 -21.32 -5.46 67.36
C LYS A 368 -20.83 -4.10 66.85
N ALA A 369 -21.51 -3.02 67.24
CA ALA A 369 -21.03 -1.66 67.03
C ALA A 369 -19.68 -1.45 67.72
N GLY A 370 -18.76 -0.72 67.09
CA GLY A 370 -17.40 -0.53 67.58
C GLY A 370 -16.44 0.03 66.54
N VAL A 371 -15.16 0.13 66.93
CA VAL A 371 -14.07 0.51 66.03
C VAL A 371 -13.35 -0.77 65.59
N TYR A 372 -13.20 -0.92 64.29
CA TYR A 372 -12.55 -2.05 63.64
C TYR A 372 -11.42 -1.55 62.74
N ARG A 373 -10.35 -2.34 62.63
CA ARG A 373 -9.35 -2.19 61.57
C ARG A 373 -9.83 -2.96 60.36
N LEU A 374 -10.11 -2.22 59.29
CA LEU A 374 -10.49 -2.76 57.99
C LEU A 374 -9.23 -3.04 57.17
N ARG A 375 -9.14 -4.24 56.60
CA ARG A 375 -8.12 -4.61 55.62
C ARG A 375 -8.81 -5.20 54.40
N VAL A 376 -8.34 -4.84 53.22
CA VAL A 376 -8.84 -5.36 51.94
C VAL A 376 -7.64 -5.92 51.19
N TYR A 377 -7.67 -7.22 50.92
CA TYR A 377 -6.66 -7.90 50.12
C TYR A 377 -7.22 -8.26 48.75
N TYR A 378 -6.40 -8.18 47.71
CA TYR A 378 -6.78 -8.54 46.35
C TYR A 378 -5.57 -8.93 45.52
N ASP A 379 -5.79 -9.72 44.47
CA ASP A 379 -4.75 -10.08 43.52
C ASP A 379 -4.83 -9.17 42.30
N PHE A 380 -3.76 -8.42 42.05
CA PHE A 380 -3.65 -7.52 40.91
C PHE A 380 -2.46 -7.91 40.06
N LEU A 381 -2.74 -8.40 38.84
CA LEU A 381 -1.73 -8.86 37.88
C LEU A 381 -0.68 -9.80 38.51
N GLY A 382 -1.12 -10.74 39.36
CA GLY A 382 -0.28 -11.73 40.01
C GLY A 382 0.42 -11.28 41.30
N ALA A 383 0.26 -10.03 41.70
CA ALA A 383 0.74 -9.54 42.99
C ALA A 383 -0.42 -9.46 43.99
N ARG A 384 -0.27 -10.08 45.17
CA ARG A 384 -1.21 -9.90 46.27
C ARG A 384 -0.98 -8.54 46.92
N ARG A 385 -2.00 -7.69 46.89
CA ARG A 385 -2.00 -6.32 47.40
C ARG A 385 -2.92 -6.19 48.60
N GLY A 386 -2.71 -5.12 49.37
CA GLY A 386 -3.47 -4.84 50.57
C GLY A 386 -3.70 -3.34 50.74
N TRP A 387 -4.89 -2.97 51.16
CA TRP A 387 -5.26 -1.64 51.62
C TRP A 387 -5.88 -1.75 53.02
N GLY A 388 -5.75 -0.73 53.87
CA GLY A 388 -6.38 -0.76 55.18
C GLY A 388 -6.56 0.61 55.80
N THR A 389 -7.56 0.70 56.67
CA THR A 389 -7.91 1.89 57.44
C THR A 389 -8.64 1.47 58.72
N ASP A 390 -8.86 2.39 59.65
CA ASP A 390 -9.76 2.16 60.77
C ASP A 390 -11.18 2.64 60.40
N VAL A 391 -12.20 1.89 60.80
CA VAL A 391 -13.61 2.16 60.52
C VAL A 391 -14.44 2.08 61.80
N ARG A 392 -15.39 3.01 61.95
CA ARG A 392 -16.35 3.01 63.06
C ARG A 392 -17.69 2.52 62.55
N ILE A 393 -18.16 1.41 63.11
CA ILE A 393 -19.45 0.81 62.80
C ILE A 393 -20.40 1.16 63.94
N GLY A 394 -21.45 1.90 63.60
CA GLY A 394 -22.44 2.43 64.54
C GLY A 394 -23.54 1.44 64.88
#